data_AF-A0A414WG19-F1
#
_entry.id   AF-A0A414WG19-F1
#
_cell.length_a   1.000
_cell.length_b   1.000
_cell.length_c   1.000
_cell.angle_alpha   90.00
_cell.angle_beta   90.00
_cell.angle_gamma   90.00
#
_symmetry.space_group_name_H-M   'P 1'
#
loop_
_entity.id
_entity.type
_entity.pdbx_description
1 polymer ?
#
loop_
_entity_poly.entity_id
_entity_poly.type
_entity_poly.pdbx_seq_one_letter_code
_entity_poly.pdbx_strand_id
1 'polypeptide(L)'
;MRYKTILLLVLSAWGIMACQNYTDKIAVEIRQPVYPVLTLKEHNPVLCLRLIRNSGVAYQLEKINFTLDGTVRSGDVVSASLFLDENCGQVCASAKPVNKQLSFKVGRQIEEDTLTCWVTLRLRDDAAQATSKIEISCSSVQTDLGLVGIRQLPAVKPLRIGVALRQPGQDGVHTSRIPGLVTSTKGTLLALYDARNERDDDLQGDIDIAINRSEDGGRTWQPMQTVLDMKEWGGLPQKYNGVSDGCILSDDFTGDLYVIGLWMHGVLDPKTGKWIENLTDTSTVWNHQWRAHGSQPGYGVKQSSQFLISKSTDDGLTWSEPRNITRQVKKEEWWLLAPGPGRGITMEDGTLVFPVEGRNEDGLQFSTIMWSKDKGENWTVGEPAYYNTNECQVVELSDHSLMLNMRERSNRGRQEGNGRAIAVTADLGKTWTEHPTSRRALIEPACQASLLRHDYIEDGEERHVLLFANPNSKERRNNITIKVSFDDGQTWPEEYWTLLDEGRGAGYSCMTSIDEHTIGIFYEGSQADIQFQAIPLKELLKK
;
A
#
# COMPACT_ATOMS: atom_id res chain seq x y z
N MET A 1 69.98 48.72 38.42
CA MET A 1 70.10 47.27 38.72
C MET A 1 69.30 46.53 37.64
N ARG A 2 69.86 45.91 36.57
CA ARG A 2 70.70 44.68 36.49
C ARG A 2 70.14 43.59 37.44
N TYR A 3 69.63 42.42 37.03
CA TYR A 3 69.99 41.49 35.94
C TYR A 3 68.88 40.44 35.61
N LYS A 4 68.96 39.90 34.38
CA LYS A 4 68.83 38.49 33.90
C LYS A 4 67.49 37.72 33.81
N THR A 5 67.09 37.49 32.55
CA THR A 5 66.93 36.20 31.83
C THR A 5 66.44 34.96 32.58
N ILE A 6 65.37 34.31 32.08
CA ILE A 6 65.37 32.93 31.55
C ILE A 6 64.10 32.71 30.71
N LEU A 7 64.35 32.35 29.45
CA LEU A 7 63.42 31.83 28.45
C LEU A 7 63.18 30.35 28.81
N LEU A 8 61.94 29.95 29.07
CA LEU A 8 61.58 28.54 29.27
C LEU A 8 60.69 28.10 28.12
N LEU A 9 61.34 27.43 27.16
CA LEU A 9 60.74 26.56 26.17
C LEU A 9 60.04 25.41 26.88
N VAL A 10 58.72 25.34 26.79
CA VAL A 10 57.95 24.12 27.05
C VAL A 10 57.46 23.61 25.70
N LEU A 11 58.29 22.77 25.10
CA LEU A 11 57.92 21.79 24.08
C LEU A 11 57.26 20.62 24.81
N SER A 12 55.95 20.44 24.69
CA SER A 12 55.33 19.13 24.96
C SER A 12 53.91 19.01 24.42
N ALA A 13 53.70 17.91 23.71
CA ALA A 13 52.42 17.31 23.31
C ALA A 13 51.70 17.93 22.10
N TRP A 14 52.35 17.90 20.93
CA TRP A 14 51.61 17.60 19.70
C TRP A 14 51.14 16.14 19.80
N GLY A 15 49.89 15.96 20.24
CA GLY A 15 49.16 14.74 19.94
C GLY A 15 49.13 14.58 18.43
N ILE A 16 49.51 13.40 17.95
CA ILE A 16 49.41 13.00 16.56
C ILE A 16 47.92 13.01 16.19
N MET A 17 47.39 14.15 15.78
CA MET A 17 46.26 14.15 14.86
C MET A 17 46.83 13.62 13.56
N ALA A 18 46.56 12.35 13.25
CA ALA A 18 46.71 11.88 11.90
C ALA A 18 45.91 12.83 11.01
N CYS A 19 46.58 13.65 10.20
CA CYS A 19 45.93 14.41 9.13
C CYS A 19 45.23 13.38 8.25
N GLN A 20 43.92 13.27 8.39
CA GLN A 20 43.11 12.50 7.46
C GLN A 20 43.25 13.15 6.08
N ASN A 21 43.92 12.47 5.16
CA ASN A 21 44.09 12.95 3.79
C ASN A 21 42.75 12.85 3.06
N TYR A 22 42.09 13.98 2.84
CA TYR A 22 40.90 14.06 2.01
C TYR A 22 41.26 14.32 0.54
N THR A 23 40.50 13.72 -0.38
CA THR A 23 40.61 13.95 -1.82
C THR A 23 39.43 14.80 -2.33
N ASP A 24 39.73 15.75 -3.21
CA ASP A 24 38.76 16.58 -3.95
C ASP A 24 38.49 16.06 -5.37
N LYS A 25 39.24 15.03 -5.79
CA LYS A 25 39.14 14.39 -7.11
C LYS A 25 37.85 13.58 -7.28
N ILE A 26 37.17 13.28 -6.19
CA ILE A 26 35.94 12.50 -6.15
C ILE A 26 34.92 13.29 -5.33
N ALA A 27 33.69 13.39 -5.84
CA ALA A 27 32.55 13.88 -5.08
C ALA A 27 31.59 12.72 -4.77
N VAL A 28 30.92 12.80 -3.62
CA VAL A 28 29.85 11.86 -3.23
C VAL A 28 28.55 12.64 -3.07
N GLU A 29 27.55 12.28 -3.88
CA GLU A 29 26.16 12.69 -3.68
C GLU A 29 25.39 11.55 -3.05
N ILE A 30 24.55 11.84 -2.05
CA ILE A 30 23.73 10.83 -1.38
C ILE A 30 22.27 11.21 -1.49
N ARG A 31 21.45 10.28 -1.98
CA ARG A 31 19.99 10.36 -1.98
C ARG A 31 19.41 9.28 -1.07
N GLN A 32 18.59 9.69 -0.11
CA GLN A 32 17.77 8.78 0.67
C GLN A 32 16.36 8.75 0.06
N PRO A 33 15.91 7.63 -0.53
CA PRO A 33 14.53 7.52 -0.98
C PRO A 33 13.56 7.41 0.20
N VAL A 34 12.32 7.84 0.01
CA VAL A 34 11.23 7.57 0.97
C VAL A 34 10.59 6.23 0.61
N TYR A 35 11.24 5.14 1.02
CA TYR A 35 10.70 3.78 0.94
C TYR A 35 10.54 3.21 2.36
N PRO A 36 9.51 2.40 2.62
CA PRO A 36 9.47 1.63 3.85
C PRO A 36 10.54 0.54 3.83
N VAL A 37 11.20 0.32 4.96
CA VAL A 37 12.15 -0.78 5.16
C VAL A 37 11.35 -1.98 5.65
N LEU A 38 11.13 -2.96 4.79
CA LEU A 38 10.22 -4.07 5.04
C LEU A 38 10.92 -5.24 5.73
N THR A 39 10.28 -5.79 6.77
CA THR A 39 10.57 -7.14 7.23
C THR A 39 10.15 -8.17 6.18
N LEU A 40 10.68 -9.40 6.29
CA LEU A 40 10.47 -10.49 5.32
C LEU A 40 11.02 -10.23 3.91
N LYS A 41 11.71 -9.11 3.70
CA LYS A 41 12.38 -8.75 2.45
C LYS A 41 13.89 -8.76 2.62
N GLU A 42 14.58 -9.41 1.68
CA GLU A 42 16.03 -9.60 1.77
C GLU A 42 16.83 -8.31 1.55
N HIS A 43 16.41 -7.49 0.58
CA HIS A 43 17.11 -6.28 0.19
C HIS A 43 16.17 -5.07 0.19
N ASN A 44 16.26 -4.24 1.23
CA ASN A 44 15.54 -2.96 1.30
C ASN A 44 16.47 -1.80 0.94
N PRO A 45 16.32 -1.12 -0.21
CA PRO A 45 17.15 0.03 -0.56
C PRO A 45 16.92 1.20 0.39
N VAL A 46 17.99 1.69 1.02
CA VAL A 46 17.90 2.77 2.03
C VAL A 46 18.75 4.00 1.71
N LEU A 47 19.86 3.87 0.97
CA LEU A 47 20.62 5.01 0.45
C LEU A 47 21.17 4.69 -0.95
N CYS A 48 21.12 5.67 -1.82
CA CYS A 48 21.80 5.71 -3.11
C CYS A 48 22.96 6.70 -3.03
N LEU A 49 24.16 6.28 -3.42
CA LEU A 49 25.36 7.10 -3.48
C LEU A 49 25.80 7.21 -4.93
N ARG A 50 26.12 8.42 -5.38
CA ARG A 50 26.77 8.65 -6.67
C ARG A 50 28.19 9.14 -6.40
N LEU A 51 29.17 8.33 -6.77
CA LEU A 51 30.59 8.67 -6.69
C LEU A 51 31.00 9.24 -8.05
N ILE A 52 31.28 10.54 -8.10
CA ILE A 52 31.53 11.31 -9.32
C ILE A 52 33.01 11.64 -9.41
N ARG A 53 33.65 11.33 -10.55
CA ARG A 53 35.05 11.68 -10.79
C ARG A 53 35.15 13.11 -11.31
N ASN A 54 35.72 14.00 -10.51
CA ASN A 54 35.89 15.41 -10.86
C ASN A 54 37.13 15.65 -11.74
N SER A 55 38.18 14.84 -11.58
CA SER A 55 39.49 15.09 -12.21
C SER A 55 39.82 14.13 -13.35
N GLY A 56 38.89 13.27 -13.77
CA GLY A 56 39.14 12.21 -14.77
C GLY A 56 40.18 11.17 -14.33
N VAL A 57 40.62 11.18 -13.07
CA VAL A 57 41.61 10.22 -12.54
C VAL A 57 40.86 8.96 -12.09
N ALA A 58 41.26 7.80 -12.62
CA ALA A 58 40.76 6.51 -12.13
C ALA A 58 41.23 6.28 -10.70
N TYR A 59 40.43 5.58 -9.91
CA TYR A 59 40.72 5.32 -8.50
C TYR A 59 40.25 3.93 -8.11
N GLN A 60 40.81 3.40 -7.02
CA GLN A 60 40.33 2.17 -6.40
C GLN A 60 39.40 2.52 -5.24
N LEU A 61 38.15 2.06 -5.30
CA LEU A 61 37.21 2.14 -4.18
C LEU A 61 37.56 1.04 -3.19
N GLU A 62 38.13 1.41 -2.04
CA GLU A 62 38.60 0.44 -1.04
C GLU A 62 37.48 0.07 -0.06
N LYS A 63 36.79 1.07 0.49
CA LYS A 63 35.87 0.89 1.60
C LYS A 63 34.76 1.92 1.63
N ILE A 64 33.56 1.50 2.04
CA ILE A 64 32.46 2.40 2.40
C ILE A 64 31.95 2.01 3.79
N ASN A 65 31.81 2.99 4.68
CA ASN A 65 31.26 2.80 6.02
C ASN A 65 29.95 3.56 6.19
N PHE A 66 29.05 2.99 6.99
CA PHE A 66 27.78 3.58 7.38
C PHE A 66 27.58 3.45 8.89
N THR A 67 26.82 4.39 9.46
CA THR A 67 26.33 4.30 10.83
C THR A 67 24.81 4.12 10.86
N LEU A 68 24.33 3.39 11.85
CA LEU A 68 22.92 3.17 12.19
C LEU A 68 22.50 3.96 13.45
N ASP A 69 23.25 5.00 13.79
CA ASP A 69 22.87 5.94 14.85
C ASP A 69 21.48 6.51 14.57
N GLY A 70 20.62 6.58 15.59
CA GLY A 70 19.21 6.95 15.46
C GLY A 70 18.25 5.77 15.26
N THR A 71 18.74 4.59 14.85
CA THR A 71 17.91 3.37 14.85
C THR A 71 17.54 3.00 16.29
N VAL A 72 16.22 2.83 16.52
CA VAL A 72 15.64 2.74 17.87
C VAL A 72 16.10 1.48 18.61
N ARG A 73 16.10 0.32 17.94
CA ARG A 73 16.41 -0.97 18.57
C ARG A 73 17.62 -1.63 17.94
N SER A 74 18.65 -1.87 18.76
CA SER A 74 19.82 -2.66 18.37
C SER A 74 19.40 -4.07 17.96
N GLY A 75 19.92 -4.55 16.83
CA GLY A 75 19.63 -5.88 16.30
C GLY A 75 18.42 -5.96 15.36
N ASP A 76 17.74 -4.85 15.07
CA ASP A 76 16.70 -4.83 14.04
C ASP A 76 17.27 -5.01 12.64
N VAL A 77 18.46 -4.48 12.39
CA VAL A 77 19.22 -4.74 11.16
C VAL A 77 20.05 -5.99 11.37
N VAL A 78 19.82 -7.02 10.54
CA VAL A 78 20.50 -8.32 10.61
C VAL A 78 21.73 -8.32 9.71
N SER A 79 21.61 -7.76 8.52
CA SER A 79 22.69 -7.61 7.54
C SER A 79 22.41 -6.43 6.61
N ALA A 80 23.44 -6.05 5.86
CA ALA A 80 23.35 -5.05 4.82
C ALA A 80 24.12 -5.53 3.59
N SER A 81 23.66 -5.14 2.40
CA SER A 81 24.30 -5.45 1.12
C SER A 81 24.58 -4.18 0.33
N LEU A 82 25.75 -4.11 -0.27
CA LEU A 82 26.18 -3.04 -1.17
C LEU A 82 26.11 -3.54 -2.61
N PHE A 83 25.44 -2.74 -3.44
CA PHE A 83 25.36 -2.91 -4.89
C PHE A 83 26.12 -1.77 -5.56
N LEU A 84 26.77 -2.06 -6.68
CA LEU A 84 27.56 -1.10 -7.47
C LEU A 84 26.92 -0.85 -8.84
N ASP A 85 25.61 -0.99 -8.90
CA ASP A 85 24.79 -0.80 -10.09
C ASP A 85 23.46 -0.13 -9.72
N GLU A 86 22.81 0.48 -10.70
CA GLU A 86 21.57 1.26 -10.48
C GLU A 86 20.37 0.41 -10.09
N ASN A 87 20.37 -0.87 -10.48
CA ASN A 87 19.21 -1.77 -10.39
C ASN A 87 19.29 -2.75 -9.21
N CYS A 88 20.34 -2.66 -8.39
CA CYS A 88 20.63 -3.64 -7.34
C CYS A 88 20.67 -5.09 -7.88
N GLY A 89 21.29 -5.30 -9.04
CA GLY A 89 21.28 -6.59 -9.74
C GLY A 89 22.14 -7.66 -9.06
N GLN A 90 23.36 -7.31 -8.64
CA GLN A 90 24.26 -8.26 -7.99
C GLN A 90 24.93 -7.65 -6.75
N VAL A 91 24.87 -8.38 -5.63
CA VAL A 91 25.54 -7.98 -4.39
C VAL A 91 27.05 -7.95 -4.62
N CYS A 92 27.66 -6.78 -4.42
CA CYS A 92 29.09 -6.60 -4.47
C CYS A 92 29.76 -6.98 -3.15
N ALA A 93 29.18 -6.55 -2.03
CA ALA A 93 29.70 -6.83 -0.70
C ALA A 93 28.56 -6.89 0.32
N SER A 94 28.77 -7.63 1.41
CA SER A 94 27.82 -7.71 2.53
C SER A 94 28.51 -7.36 3.84
N ALA A 95 27.75 -6.79 4.77
CA ALA A 95 28.21 -6.45 6.11
C ALA A 95 27.16 -6.85 7.15
N LYS A 96 27.61 -7.14 8.37
CA LYS A 96 26.75 -7.24 9.55
C LYS A 96 27.04 -6.05 10.47
N PRO A 97 26.04 -5.50 11.17
CA PRO A 97 26.25 -4.37 12.05
C PRO A 97 27.08 -4.78 13.27
N VAL A 98 28.11 -3.98 13.58
CA VAL A 98 28.93 -4.10 14.80
C VAL A 98 28.96 -2.74 15.47
N ASN A 99 28.46 -2.64 16.70
CA ASN A 99 28.33 -1.35 17.43
C ASN A 99 27.67 -0.24 16.58
N LYS A 100 26.56 -0.57 15.91
CA LYS A 100 25.83 0.31 14.97
C LYS A 100 26.63 0.76 13.74
N GLN A 101 27.80 0.20 13.48
CA GLN A 101 28.58 0.47 12.27
C GLN A 101 28.42 -0.65 11.25
N LEU A 102 28.36 -0.28 9.98
CA LEU A 102 28.42 -1.16 8.82
C LEU A 102 29.65 -0.78 7.99
N SER A 103 30.39 -1.77 7.52
CA SER A 103 31.68 -1.57 6.86
C SER A 103 31.81 -2.53 5.69
N PHE A 104 31.80 -2.00 4.47
CA PHE A 104 31.93 -2.75 3.23
C PHE A 104 33.35 -2.61 2.67
N LYS A 105 34.03 -3.74 2.47
CA LYS A 105 35.27 -3.79 1.69
C LYS A 105 34.91 -4.04 0.23
N VAL A 106 35.45 -3.23 -0.69
CA VAL A 106 35.06 -3.26 -2.10
C VAL A 106 36.24 -3.70 -2.97
N GLY A 107 37.32 -2.91 -3.01
CA GLY A 107 38.53 -3.22 -3.77
C GLY A 107 38.39 -3.12 -5.29
N ARG A 108 37.39 -2.37 -5.79
CA ARG A 108 37.09 -2.26 -7.23
C ARG A 108 37.77 -1.04 -7.85
N GLN A 109 38.39 -1.22 -9.02
CA GLN A 109 38.87 -0.13 -9.86
C GLN A 109 37.71 0.58 -10.56
N ILE A 110 37.64 1.91 -10.44
CA ILE A 110 36.58 2.74 -11.01
C ILE A 110 37.14 3.58 -12.15
N GLU A 111 36.59 3.35 -13.34
CA GLU A 111 36.97 4.01 -14.60
C GLU A 111 35.80 4.71 -15.29
N GLU A 112 34.57 4.46 -14.83
CA GLU A 112 33.37 5.20 -15.20
C GLU A 112 33.38 6.63 -14.61
N ASP A 113 32.70 7.58 -15.26
CA ASP A 113 32.62 8.97 -14.79
C ASP A 113 31.80 9.11 -13.49
N THR A 114 30.77 8.27 -13.35
CA THR A 114 29.95 8.20 -12.15
C THR A 114 29.61 6.75 -11.86
N LEU A 115 29.91 6.34 -10.63
CA LEU A 115 29.48 5.06 -10.09
C LEU A 115 28.26 5.28 -9.19
N THR A 116 27.16 4.61 -9.50
CA THR A 116 25.98 4.54 -8.63
C THR A 116 26.10 3.32 -7.71
N CYS A 117 25.98 3.55 -6.41
CA CYS A 117 25.96 2.51 -5.39
C CYS A 117 24.65 2.54 -4.63
N TRP A 118 24.11 1.37 -4.31
CA TRP A 118 22.99 1.23 -3.38
C TRP A 118 23.42 0.45 -2.15
N VAL A 119 23.04 0.95 -0.97
CA VAL A 119 23.06 0.14 0.25
C VAL A 119 21.65 -0.31 0.57
N THR A 120 21.53 -1.60 0.86
CA THR A 120 20.27 -2.24 1.25
C THR A 120 20.40 -2.87 2.62
N LEU A 121 19.29 -3.00 3.34
CA LEU A 121 19.22 -3.63 4.66
C LEU A 121 18.30 -4.85 4.64
N ARG A 122 18.70 -5.88 5.39
CA ARG A 122 17.85 -6.97 5.83
C ARG A 122 17.48 -6.75 7.29
N LEU A 123 16.19 -6.65 7.58
CA LEU A 123 15.68 -6.53 8.94
C LEU A 123 15.51 -7.90 9.60
N ARG A 124 15.31 -7.93 10.91
CA ARG A 124 14.75 -9.09 11.62
C ARG A 124 13.26 -9.23 11.29
N ASP A 125 12.75 -10.46 11.19
CA ASP A 125 11.40 -10.72 10.65
C ASP A 125 10.25 -10.07 11.45
N ASP A 126 10.43 -9.90 12.76
CA ASP A 126 9.48 -9.30 13.71
C ASP A 126 9.81 -7.83 14.05
N ALA A 127 10.64 -7.15 13.24
CA ALA A 127 11.07 -5.79 13.53
C ALA A 127 10.00 -4.69 13.32
N ALA A 128 8.91 -5.03 12.62
CA ALA A 128 7.88 -4.08 12.19
C ALA A 128 6.96 -3.63 13.34
N GLN A 129 7.43 -2.69 14.17
CA GLN A 129 6.61 -2.02 15.18
C GLN A 129 6.28 -0.60 14.74
N ALA A 130 5.09 -0.09 15.10
CA ALA A 130 4.60 1.21 14.66
C ALA A 130 5.56 2.38 14.93
N THR A 131 6.27 2.35 16.06
CA THR A 131 7.23 3.40 16.45
C THR A 131 8.66 3.15 15.98
N SER A 132 8.95 1.96 15.42
CA SER A 132 10.30 1.63 15.00
C SER A 132 10.65 2.34 13.70
N LYS A 133 11.85 2.93 13.67
CA LYS A 133 12.42 3.59 12.50
C LYS A 133 13.87 3.20 12.32
N ILE A 134 14.32 3.21 11.08
CA ILE A 134 15.71 2.96 10.69
C ILE A 134 16.34 4.29 10.28
N GLU A 135 17.45 4.64 10.92
CA GLU A 135 18.27 5.75 10.50
C GLU A 135 19.63 5.20 10.06
N ILE A 136 20.09 5.64 8.90
CA ILE A 136 21.36 5.23 8.30
C ILE A 136 22.01 6.40 7.59
N SER A 137 23.30 6.61 7.85
CA SER A 137 24.11 7.66 7.23
C SER A 137 25.42 7.08 6.73
N CYS A 138 25.94 7.58 5.60
CA CYS A 138 27.29 7.23 5.15
C CYS A 138 28.30 7.99 6.01
N SER A 139 29.18 7.26 6.71
CA SER A 139 30.16 7.86 7.63
C SER A 139 31.51 8.12 6.97
N SER A 140 31.91 7.32 5.97
CA SER A 140 33.13 7.55 5.20
C SER A 140 33.14 6.77 3.88
N VAL A 141 33.75 7.34 2.85
CA VAL A 141 34.16 6.64 1.63
C VAL A 141 35.69 6.73 1.52
N GLN A 142 36.36 5.59 1.40
CA GLN A 142 37.82 5.49 1.35
C GLN A 142 38.26 4.97 -0.02
N THR A 143 39.26 5.64 -0.60
CA THR A 143 39.91 5.26 -1.86
C THR A 143 41.43 5.27 -1.71
N ASP A 144 42.12 4.75 -2.73
CA ASP A 144 43.58 4.85 -2.88
C ASP A 144 44.08 6.30 -3.00
N LEU A 145 43.20 7.25 -3.30
CA LEU A 145 43.49 8.70 -3.36
C LEU A 145 43.25 9.42 -2.02
N GLY A 146 42.69 8.74 -1.01
CA GLY A 146 42.34 9.31 0.29
C GLY A 146 40.86 9.17 0.66
N LEU A 147 40.45 9.84 1.74
CA LEU A 147 39.04 9.90 2.16
C LEU A 147 38.27 10.89 1.29
N VAL A 148 37.03 10.54 0.92
CA VAL A 148 36.17 11.45 0.16
C VAL A 148 35.30 12.26 1.12
N GLY A 149 35.20 13.57 0.90
CA GLY A 149 34.29 14.43 1.64
C GLY A 149 32.84 14.05 1.37
N ILE A 150 32.06 13.79 2.43
CA ILE A 150 30.65 13.43 2.31
C ILE A 150 29.79 14.69 2.42
N ARG A 151 29.01 14.98 1.38
CA ARG A 151 27.98 16.01 1.42
C ARG A 151 26.62 15.34 1.34
N GLN A 152 25.95 15.24 2.48
CA GLN A 152 24.61 14.66 2.57
C GLN A 152 23.57 15.78 2.66
N LEU A 153 22.83 16.01 1.57
CA LEU A 153 21.75 16.98 1.50
C LEU A 153 20.58 16.39 0.69
N PRO A 154 19.33 16.46 1.20
CA PRO A 154 18.93 16.91 2.54
C PRO A 154 19.43 15.96 3.65
N ALA A 155 19.27 16.39 4.91
CA ALA A 155 19.60 15.56 6.07
C ALA A 155 18.82 14.24 6.06
N VAL A 156 19.43 13.19 6.61
CA VAL A 156 18.80 11.86 6.77
C VAL A 156 17.55 12.00 7.61
N LYS A 157 16.47 11.37 7.14
CA LYS A 157 15.25 11.20 7.90
C LYS A 157 15.13 9.74 8.33
N PRO A 158 14.61 9.46 9.54
CA PRO A 158 14.30 8.10 9.94
C PRO A 158 13.27 7.47 8.98
N LEU A 159 13.61 6.31 8.41
CA LEU A 159 12.75 5.53 7.52
C LEU A 159 11.80 4.66 8.34
N ARG A 160 10.54 4.58 7.91
CA ARG A 160 9.53 3.73 8.55
C ARG A 160 9.83 2.25 8.27
N ILE A 161 9.48 1.40 9.22
CA ILE A 161 9.47 -0.06 9.02
C ILE A 161 8.08 -0.49 8.56
N GLY A 162 8.00 -1.56 7.77
CA GLY A 162 6.76 -2.23 7.41
C GLY A 162 6.97 -3.74 7.27
N VAL A 163 5.99 -4.43 6.73
CA VAL A 163 6.04 -5.87 6.42
C VAL A 163 5.81 -6.07 4.92
N ALA A 164 6.69 -6.82 4.26
CA ALA A 164 6.46 -7.30 2.89
C ALA A 164 5.49 -8.49 2.94
N LEU A 165 4.22 -8.23 3.24
CA LEU A 165 3.24 -9.27 3.56
C LEU A 165 3.06 -10.25 2.40
N ARG A 166 2.95 -9.72 1.17
CA ARG A 166 2.88 -10.50 -0.07
C ARG A 166 3.97 -10.07 -1.03
N GLN A 167 4.78 -11.04 -1.46
CA GLN A 167 5.80 -10.88 -2.51
C GLN A 167 5.46 -11.72 -3.74
N PRO A 168 5.98 -11.36 -4.93
CA PRO A 168 5.77 -12.13 -6.15
C PRO A 168 6.15 -13.61 -5.97
N GLY A 169 5.27 -14.52 -6.39
CA GLY A 169 5.49 -15.98 -6.31
C GLY A 169 5.36 -16.60 -4.91
N GLN A 170 5.07 -15.81 -3.87
CA GLN A 170 4.92 -16.32 -2.50
C GLN A 170 3.72 -17.26 -2.41
N ASP A 171 3.89 -18.40 -1.71
CA ASP A 171 2.86 -19.45 -1.55
C ASP A 171 2.28 -19.99 -2.87
N GLY A 172 3.03 -19.90 -3.98
CA GLY A 172 2.57 -20.32 -5.30
C GLY A 172 1.64 -19.33 -6.01
N VAL A 173 1.41 -18.15 -5.43
CA VAL A 173 0.62 -17.07 -6.05
C VAL A 173 1.55 -16.19 -6.89
N HIS A 174 1.29 -16.11 -8.21
CA HIS A 174 2.11 -15.28 -9.10
C HIS A 174 2.14 -13.81 -8.64
N THR A 175 0.98 -13.20 -8.41
CA THR A 175 0.88 -11.81 -7.94
C THR A 175 -0.28 -11.63 -6.96
N SER A 176 -0.05 -10.92 -5.86
CA SER A 176 -1.13 -10.50 -4.95
C SER A 176 -1.54 -9.06 -5.21
N ARG A 177 -2.85 -8.77 -5.33
CA ARG A 177 -3.37 -7.42 -5.63
C ARG A 177 -4.63 -7.09 -4.85
N ILE A 178 -5.12 -5.85 -4.97
CA ILE A 178 -6.44 -5.40 -4.48
C ILE A 178 -6.58 -5.53 -2.94
N PRO A 179 -5.85 -4.71 -2.17
CA PRO A 179 -5.85 -4.79 -0.71
C PRO A 179 -7.18 -4.36 -0.09
N GLY A 180 -7.67 -5.17 0.86
CA GLY A 180 -8.67 -4.81 1.87
C GLY A 180 -8.10 -5.02 3.27
N LEU A 181 -8.50 -4.19 4.23
CA LEU A 181 -8.01 -4.27 5.61
C LEU A 181 -9.09 -3.85 6.61
N VAL A 182 -9.34 -4.71 7.59
CA VAL A 182 -10.17 -4.40 8.76
C VAL A 182 -9.48 -4.86 10.04
N THR A 183 -9.92 -4.29 11.16
CA THR A 183 -9.64 -4.78 12.51
C THR A 183 -10.94 -5.35 13.04
N SER A 184 -10.93 -6.57 13.54
CA SER A 184 -12.10 -7.16 14.18
C SER A 184 -12.33 -6.57 15.57
N THR A 185 -13.48 -6.86 16.16
CA THR A 185 -13.81 -6.48 17.55
C THR A 185 -12.87 -7.10 18.60
N LYS A 186 -12.05 -8.09 18.23
CA LYS A 186 -11.01 -8.69 19.09
C LYS A 186 -9.63 -8.06 18.89
N GLY A 187 -9.49 -7.05 18.04
CA GLY A 187 -8.21 -6.42 17.71
C GLY A 187 -7.38 -7.18 16.67
N THR A 188 -7.95 -8.22 16.06
CA THR A 188 -7.29 -8.99 15.00
C THR A 188 -7.32 -8.20 13.70
N LEU A 189 -6.18 -8.09 13.01
CA LEU A 189 -6.12 -7.54 11.65
C LEU A 189 -6.37 -8.63 10.61
N LEU A 190 -7.24 -8.33 9.65
CA LEU A 190 -7.56 -9.19 8.51
C LEU A 190 -7.19 -8.45 7.23
N ALA A 191 -6.13 -8.91 6.56
CA ALA A 191 -5.62 -8.33 5.33
C ALA A 191 -6.08 -9.18 4.13
N LEU A 192 -7.05 -8.68 3.38
CA LEU A 192 -7.65 -9.30 2.19
C LEU A 192 -6.92 -8.88 0.92
N TYR A 193 -6.82 -9.79 -0.04
CA TYR A 193 -6.29 -9.50 -1.38
C TYR A 193 -6.75 -10.54 -2.42
N ASP A 194 -6.69 -10.16 -3.69
CA ASP A 194 -6.68 -11.09 -4.82
C ASP A 194 -5.38 -11.90 -4.80
N ALA A 195 -5.50 -13.23 -4.76
CA ALA A 195 -4.43 -14.15 -5.10
C ALA A 195 -4.53 -14.50 -6.60
N ARG A 196 -3.74 -13.82 -7.44
CA ARG A 196 -3.70 -14.09 -8.89
C ARG A 196 -2.69 -15.21 -9.14
N ASN A 197 -3.19 -16.42 -9.31
CA ASN A 197 -2.40 -17.65 -9.21
C ASN A 197 -1.43 -17.82 -10.41
N GLU A 198 -1.87 -17.52 -11.63
CA GLU A 198 -1.08 -17.79 -12.85
C GLU A 198 -0.31 -16.58 -13.41
N ARG A 199 -0.85 -15.36 -13.27
CA ARG A 199 -0.38 -14.13 -13.94
C ARG A 199 -0.90 -12.89 -13.22
N ASP A 200 -0.44 -11.71 -13.61
CA ASP A 200 -0.78 -10.42 -12.99
C ASP A 200 -2.02 -9.73 -13.58
N ASP A 201 -2.66 -10.31 -14.60
CA ASP A 201 -3.83 -9.77 -15.27
C ASP A 201 -5.07 -9.67 -14.35
N ASP A 202 -6.01 -8.77 -14.70
CA ASP A 202 -7.33 -8.70 -14.08
C ASP A 202 -8.24 -9.85 -14.57
N LEU A 203 -9.44 -10.01 -13.99
CA LEU A 203 -10.42 -11.00 -14.44
C LEU A 203 -10.71 -10.94 -15.95
N GLN A 204 -10.98 -12.03 -16.64
CA GLN A 204 -11.04 -13.41 -16.18
C GLN A 204 -9.64 -14.03 -15.98
N GLY A 205 -9.50 -14.93 -15.02
CA GLY A 205 -8.25 -15.63 -14.70
C GLY A 205 -8.42 -16.60 -13.52
N ASP A 206 -7.35 -17.32 -13.18
CA ASP A 206 -7.30 -18.12 -11.94
C ASP A 206 -6.94 -17.16 -10.81
N ILE A 207 -7.98 -16.63 -10.18
CA ILE A 207 -7.91 -15.59 -9.15
C ILE A 207 -8.84 -15.99 -8.01
N ASP A 208 -8.32 -16.00 -6.80
CA ASP A 208 -9.09 -16.22 -5.58
C ASP A 208 -9.04 -14.98 -4.69
N ILE A 209 -9.99 -14.87 -3.75
CA ILE A 209 -9.85 -13.93 -2.64
C ILE A 209 -9.24 -14.66 -1.46
N ALA A 210 -8.10 -14.14 -0.99
CA ALA A 210 -7.36 -14.68 0.15
C ALA A 210 -7.20 -13.64 1.25
N ILE A 211 -6.86 -14.11 2.45
CA ILE A 211 -6.53 -13.27 3.59
C ILE A 211 -5.27 -13.74 4.32
N ASN A 212 -4.60 -12.81 5.00
CA ASN A 212 -3.72 -13.09 6.13
C ASN A 212 -4.31 -12.47 7.41
N ARG A 213 -4.07 -13.14 8.54
CA ARG A 213 -4.58 -12.72 9.87
C ARG A 213 -3.42 -12.37 10.80
N SER A 214 -3.55 -11.30 11.59
CA SER A 214 -2.55 -10.91 12.59
C SER A 214 -3.22 -10.59 13.93
N GLU A 215 -2.64 -11.10 15.02
CA GLU A 215 -3.12 -10.91 16.39
C GLU A 215 -2.22 -9.99 17.22
N ASP A 216 -1.21 -9.38 16.59
CA ASP A 216 -0.17 -8.59 17.27
C ASP A 216 0.03 -7.20 16.67
N GLY A 217 -1.02 -6.65 16.06
CA GLY A 217 -1.02 -5.33 15.42
C GLY A 217 -0.25 -5.31 14.09
N GLY A 218 -0.17 -6.45 13.40
CA GLY A 218 0.44 -6.58 12.08
C GLY A 218 1.95 -6.76 12.10
N ARG A 219 2.53 -7.15 13.24
CA ARG A 219 3.98 -7.44 13.36
C ARG A 219 4.30 -8.80 12.74
N THR A 220 3.46 -9.79 13.03
CA THR A 220 3.52 -11.13 12.43
C THR A 220 2.15 -11.51 11.87
N TRP A 221 2.16 -12.38 10.88
CA TRP A 221 0.96 -12.77 10.13
C TRP A 221 0.88 -14.28 10.03
N GLN A 222 -0.30 -14.82 10.28
CA GLN A 222 -0.63 -16.23 10.11
C GLN A 222 -0.60 -16.60 8.62
N PRO A 223 -0.45 -17.90 8.29
CA PRO A 223 -0.46 -18.37 6.90
C PRO A 223 -1.67 -17.89 6.11
N MET A 224 -1.50 -17.76 4.79
CA MET A 224 -2.56 -17.37 3.86
C MET A 224 -3.74 -18.35 3.94
N GLN A 225 -4.96 -17.81 3.90
CA GLN A 225 -6.20 -18.56 3.82
C GLN A 225 -7.01 -18.11 2.61
N THR A 226 -7.51 -19.04 1.80
CA THR A 226 -8.45 -18.73 0.71
C THR A 226 -9.87 -18.61 1.27
N VAL A 227 -10.55 -17.51 0.93
CA VAL A 227 -11.89 -17.15 1.45
C VAL A 227 -12.97 -17.30 0.38
N LEU A 228 -12.73 -16.81 -0.84
CA LEU A 228 -13.63 -17.00 -1.98
C LEU A 228 -12.86 -17.65 -3.12
N ASP A 229 -13.27 -18.86 -3.48
CA ASP A 229 -12.73 -19.67 -4.58
C ASP A 229 -13.88 -20.55 -5.09
N MET A 230 -14.14 -20.47 -6.40
CA MET A 230 -15.18 -21.25 -7.06
C MET A 230 -14.64 -22.52 -7.73
N LYS A 231 -13.34 -22.76 -7.68
CA LYS A 231 -12.66 -23.97 -8.15
C LYS A 231 -13.05 -24.27 -9.59
N GLU A 232 -13.31 -25.54 -9.88
CA GLU A 232 -13.77 -26.02 -11.18
C GLU A 232 -15.30 -26.03 -11.30
N TRP A 233 -15.99 -25.03 -10.74
CA TRP A 233 -17.45 -24.96 -10.79
C TRP A 233 -17.96 -25.05 -12.22
N GLY A 234 -19.03 -25.82 -12.42
CA GLY A 234 -19.62 -26.06 -13.74
C GLY A 234 -18.73 -26.91 -14.68
N GLY A 235 -17.68 -27.55 -14.15
CA GLY A 235 -16.74 -28.37 -14.93
C GLY A 235 -15.78 -27.56 -15.79
N LEU A 236 -15.68 -26.25 -15.56
CA LEU A 236 -14.70 -25.40 -16.22
C LEU A 236 -13.42 -25.30 -15.39
N PRO A 237 -12.23 -25.19 -16.02
CA PRO A 237 -10.98 -24.92 -15.31
C PRO A 237 -11.06 -23.66 -14.42
N GLN A 238 -10.27 -23.61 -13.35
CA GLN A 238 -10.24 -22.48 -12.39
C GLN A 238 -10.04 -21.11 -13.06
N LYS A 239 -9.22 -21.05 -14.12
CA LYS A 239 -9.01 -19.83 -14.89
C LYS A 239 -10.26 -19.23 -15.56
N TYR A 240 -11.38 -19.96 -15.53
CA TYR A 240 -12.69 -19.52 -15.99
C TYR A 240 -13.72 -19.45 -14.85
N ASN A 241 -13.25 -19.39 -13.60
CA ASN A 241 -14.05 -19.26 -12.40
C ASN A 241 -13.45 -18.24 -11.41
N GLY A 242 -12.65 -17.29 -11.91
CA GLY A 242 -11.98 -16.32 -11.05
C GLY A 242 -12.93 -15.48 -10.22
N VAL A 243 -12.51 -15.20 -8.99
CA VAL A 243 -13.16 -14.30 -8.03
C VAL A 243 -12.17 -13.20 -7.65
N SER A 244 -12.56 -11.94 -7.84
CA SER A 244 -11.67 -10.78 -7.64
C SER A 244 -12.46 -9.58 -7.11
N ASP A 245 -11.79 -8.43 -7.00
CA ASP A 245 -12.33 -7.16 -6.53
C ASP A 245 -12.89 -7.27 -5.10
N GLY A 246 -12.15 -7.93 -4.20
CA GLY A 246 -12.64 -8.22 -2.85
C GLY A 246 -12.82 -6.99 -1.95
N CYS A 247 -13.80 -7.07 -1.04
CA CYS A 247 -14.06 -6.05 -0.01
C CYS A 247 -14.46 -6.72 1.31
N ILE A 248 -13.87 -6.27 2.43
CA ILE A 248 -14.05 -6.87 3.76
C ILE A 248 -14.70 -5.90 4.76
N LEU A 249 -15.53 -6.41 5.66
CA LEU A 249 -16.22 -5.63 6.69
C LEU A 249 -16.20 -6.39 8.02
N SER A 250 -16.02 -5.65 9.11
CA SER A 250 -16.27 -6.11 10.48
C SER A 250 -17.60 -5.55 10.96
N ASP A 251 -18.50 -6.42 11.40
CA ASP A 251 -19.70 -6.02 12.15
C ASP A 251 -19.32 -5.75 13.59
N ASP A 252 -19.29 -4.48 13.97
CA ASP A 252 -18.77 -4.05 15.28
C ASP A 252 -19.72 -4.40 16.44
N PHE A 253 -20.96 -4.80 16.15
CA PHE A 253 -21.94 -5.21 17.15
C PHE A 253 -21.94 -6.73 17.41
N THR A 254 -21.72 -7.53 16.37
CA THR A 254 -21.73 -8.99 16.50
C THR A 254 -20.32 -9.60 16.58
N GLY A 255 -19.32 -8.93 16.02
CA GLY A 255 -17.98 -9.47 15.79
C GLY A 255 -17.88 -10.37 14.56
N ASP A 256 -18.96 -10.48 13.77
CA ASP A 256 -18.95 -11.24 12.53
C ASP A 256 -18.15 -10.48 11.45
N LEU A 257 -17.48 -11.23 10.57
CA LEU A 257 -16.75 -10.68 9.44
C LEU A 257 -17.42 -11.09 8.13
N TYR A 258 -17.48 -10.16 7.18
CA TYR A 258 -18.05 -10.39 5.85
C TYR A 258 -17.02 -10.08 4.78
N VAL A 259 -16.92 -10.96 3.79
CA VAL A 259 -16.10 -10.76 2.58
C VAL A 259 -17.00 -10.89 1.37
N ILE A 260 -17.00 -9.87 0.52
CA ILE A 260 -17.68 -9.88 -0.78
C ILE A 260 -16.67 -9.91 -1.91
N GLY A 261 -17.04 -10.53 -3.03
CA GLY A 261 -16.19 -10.67 -4.22
C GLY A 261 -17.02 -10.84 -5.49
N LEU A 262 -16.42 -10.53 -6.63
CA LEU A 262 -17.05 -10.69 -7.94
C LEU A 262 -16.54 -11.95 -8.64
N TRP A 263 -17.45 -12.88 -8.93
CA TRP A 263 -17.15 -14.11 -9.65
C TRP A 263 -17.51 -14.01 -11.13
N MET A 264 -16.56 -14.34 -12.01
CA MET A 264 -16.82 -14.58 -13.42
C MET A 264 -16.81 -16.08 -13.69
N HIS A 265 -17.94 -16.62 -14.14
CA HIS A 265 -18.00 -17.97 -14.70
C HIS A 265 -17.81 -17.87 -16.22
N GLY A 266 -16.94 -18.68 -16.80
CA GLY A 266 -16.65 -18.75 -18.25
C GLY A 266 -16.29 -17.41 -18.90
N VAL A 267 -16.65 -17.29 -20.18
CA VAL A 267 -16.34 -16.12 -21.02
C VAL A 267 -17.50 -15.84 -21.98
N LEU A 268 -17.84 -14.56 -22.11
CA LEU A 268 -18.77 -14.04 -23.11
C LEU A 268 -18.00 -13.45 -24.29
N ASP A 269 -18.45 -13.74 -25.50
CA ASP A 269 -17.89 -13.15 -26.71
C ASP A 269 -18.08 -11.61 -26.67
N PRO A 270 -16.99 -10.82 -26.82
CA PRO A 270 -17.03 -9.38 -26.61
C PRO A 270 -17.82 -8.62 -27.68
N LYS A 271 -18.21 -9.25 -28.80
CA LYS A 271 -18.98 -8.61 -29.89
C LYS A 271 -20.46 -8.95 -29.83
N THR A 272 -20.78 -10.18 -29.44
CA THR A 272 -22.14 -10.72 -29.51
C THR A 272 -22.79 -10.91 -28.15
N GLY A 273 -22.00 -10.93 -27.07
CA GLY A 273 -22.47 -11.27 -25.73
C GLY A 273 -22.94 -12.71 -25.59
N LYS A 274 -22.63 -13.59 -26.54
CA LYS A 274 -22.98 -15.01 -26.40
C LYS A 274 -21.94 -15.73 -25.56
N TRP A 275 -22.41 -16.64 -24.72
CA TRP A 275 -21.57 -17.58 -23.98
C TRP A 275 -20.72 -18.42 -24.93
N ILE A 276 -19.44 -18.58 -24.60
CA ILE A 276 -18.52 -19.43 -25.35
C ILE A 276 -18.55 -20.85 -24.78
N GLU A 277 -18.91 -21.82 -25.61
CA GLU A 277 -18.98 -23.24 -25.24
C GLU A 277 -17.62 -23.95 -25.38
N ASN A 278 -17.49 -25.11 -24.73
CA ASN A 278 -16.32 -26.00 -24.82
C ASN A 278 -14.99 -25.37 -24.37
N LEU A 279 -15.02 -24.51 -23.34
CA LEU A 279 -13.83 -23.93 -22.75
C LEU A 279 -12.99 -24.99 -22.03
N THR A 280 -11.68 -24.98 -22.30
CA THR A 280 -10.69 -25.91 -21.73
C THR A 280 -9.49 -25.14 -21.15
N ASP A 281 -8.66 -25.83 -20.37
CA ASP A 281 -7.39 -25.32 -19.83
C ASP A 281 -6.43 -24.77 -20.90
N THR A 282 -6.54 -25.24 -22.14
CA THR A 282 -5.76 -24.78 -23.30
C THR A 282 -6.41 -23.67 -24.11
N SER A 283 -7.68 -23.34 -23.83
CA SER A 283 -8.39 -22.24 -24.51
C SER A 283 -7.76 -20.88 -24.16
N THR A 284 -7.71 -19.96 -25.14
CA THR A 284 -7.07 -18.63 -25.01
C THR A 284 -8.04 -17.47 -25.10
N VAL A 285 -9.35 -17.75 -25.24
CA VAL A 285 -10.38 -16.72 -25.28
C VAL A 285 -10.48 -16.01 -23.93
N TRP A 286 -10.60 -14.70 -23.98
CA TRP A 286 -10.62 -13.87 -22.79
C TRP A 286 -11.51 -12.65 -22.99
N ASN A 287 -12.23 -12.29 -21.95
CA ASN A 287 -12.97 -11.04 -21.85
C ASN A 287 -13.06 -10.66 -20.36
N HIS A 288 -13.32 -9.38 -20.10
CA HIS A 288 -13.29 -8.79 -18.75
C HIS A 288 -14.63 -8.14 -18.44
N GLN A 289 -15.12 -8.28 -17.21
CA GLN A 289 -16.44 -7.82 -16.73
C GLN A 289 -16.74 -6.36 -17.10
N TRP A 290 -15.72 -5.50 -17.04
CA TRP A 290 -15.86 -4.07 -17.34
C TRP A 290 -15.76 -3.70 -18.84
N ARG A 291 -15.53 -4.67 -19.74
CA ARG A 291 -15.32 -4.43 -21.18
C ARG A 291 -16.46 -5.00 -22.03
N ALA A 292 -17.04 -4.19 -22.90
CA ALA A 292 -18.06 -4.61 -23.87
C ALA A 292 -19.13 -5.51 -23.21
N HIS A 293 -19.31 -6.73 -23.72
CA HIS A 293 -20.21 -7.76 -23.20
C HIS A 293 -19.58 -8.73 -22.18
N GLY A 294 -18.49 -8.37 -21.49
CA GLY A 294 -17.87 -9.24 -20.48
C GLY A 294 -18.76 -9.54 -19.27
N SER A 295 -19.80 -8.73 -19.06
CA SER A 295 -20.97 -9.02 -18.24
C SER A 295 -22.18 -8.38 -18.93
N GLN A 296 -23.39 -8.87 -18.68
CA GLN A 296 -24.62 -8.40 -19.34
C GLN A 296 -25.81 -8.29 -18.38
N PRO A 297 -26.91 -7.65 -18.79
CA PRO A 297 -28.18 -7.71 -18.07
C PRO A 297 -28.65 -9.15 -17.83
N GLY A 298 -29.44 -9.33 -16.77
CA GLY A 298 -29.89 -10.63 -16.29
C GLY A 298 -29.14 -11.14 -15.07
N TYR A 299 -29.45 -12.37 -14.67
CA TYR A 299 -28.95 -13.00 -13.44
C TYR A 299 -28.19 -14.30 -13.68
N GLY A 300 -28.28 -14.89 -14.89
CA GLY A 300 -27.67 -16.18 -15.16
C GLY A 300 -26.15 -16.14 -15.06
N VAL A 301 -25.55 -17.18 -14.49
CA VAL A 301 -24.08 -17.34 -14.41
C VAL A 301 -23.42 -17.38 -15.79
N LYS A 302 -24.16 -17.72 -16.85
CA LYS A 302 -23.73 -17.65 -18.25
C LYS A 302 -24.07 -16.32 -18.95
N GLN A 303 -24.54 -15.31 -18.22
CA GLN A 303 -24.99 -14.01 -18.75
C GLN A 303 -24.27 -12.85 -18.06
N SER A 304 -24.12 -12.90 -16.74
CA SER A 304 -23.57 -11.82 -15.92
C SER A 304 -22.53 -12.37 -14.95
N SER A 305 -21.56 -11.53 -14.59
CA SER A 305 -20.74 -11.75 -13.39
C SER A 305 -21.63 -11.81 -12.15
N GLN A 306 -21.20 -12.54 -11.14
CA GLN A 306 -21.96 -12.90 -9.96
C GLN A 306 -21.36 -12.26 -8.70
N PHE A 307 -22.22 -11.82 -7.80
CA PHE A 307 -21.84 -11.22 -6.53
C PHE A 307 -21.85 -12.28 -5.43
N LEU A 308 -20.67 -12.58 -4.87
CA LEU A 308 -20.48 -13.58 -3.83
C LEU A 308 -20.28 -12.90 -2.46
N ILE A 309 -20.70 -13.59 -1.40
CA ILE A 309 -20.42 -13.23 -0.02
C ILE A 309 -20.02 -14.48 0.78
N SER A 310 -19.03 -14.33 1.66
CA SER A 310 -18.67 -15.30 2.70
C SER A 310 -18.62 -14.61 4.06
N LYS A 311 -18.86 -15.39 5.12
CA LYS A 311 -18.95 -14.91 6.50
C LYS A 311 -18.04 -15.73 7.42
N SER A 312 -17.40 -15.07 8.36
CA SER A 312 -16.76 -15.69 9.51
C SER A 312 -17.44 -15.24 10.81
N THR A 313 -17.61 -16.18 11.74
CA THR A 313 -18.19 -15.95 13.09
C THR A 313 -17.19 -16.28 14.20
N ASP A 314 -15.96 -16.63 13.82
CA ASP A 314 -14.90 -17.09 14.71
C ASP A 314 -13.64 -16.24 14.55
N ASP A 315 -13.84 -14.94 14.29
CA ASP A 315 -12.76 -13.94 14.17
C ASP A 315 -11.81 -14.17 12.98
N GLY A 316 -12.33 -14.74 11.89
CA GLY A 316 -11.59 -14.96 10.65
C GLY A 316 -10.79 -16.26 10.64
N LEU A 317 -11.01 -17.18 11.58
CA LEU A 317 -10.34 -18.48 11.60
C LEU A 317 -10.90 -19.41 10.52
N THR A 318 -12.23 -19.41 10.35
CA THR A 318 -12.92 -20.16 9.29
C THR A 318 -13.95 -19.28 8.58
N TRP A 319 -14.24 -19.65 7.33
CA TRP A 319 -15.14 -18.91 6.44
C TRP A 319 -16.22 -19.85 5.90
N SER A 320 -17.44 -19.35 5.76
CA SER A 320 -18.53 -20.09 5.15
C SER A 320 -18.29 -20.33 3.65
N GLU A 321 -18.93 -21.35 3.09
CA GLU A 321 -18.99 -21.52 1.64
C GLU A 321 -19.54 -20.25 0.95
N PRO A 322 -19.04 -19.88 -0.25
CA PRO A 322 -19.51 -18.70 -0.96
C PRO A 322 -21.02 -18.75 -1.25
N ARG A 323 -21.75 -17.72 -0.80
CA ARG A 323 -23.16 -17.53 -1.11
C ARG A 323 -23.30 -16.53 -2.26
N ASN A 324 -23.99 -16.94 -3.32
CA ASN A 324 -24.31 -16.03 -4.43
C ASN A 324 -25.55 -15.19 -4.10
N ILE A 325 -25.35 -13.88 -3.94
CA ILE A 325 -26.41 -12.91 -3.60
C ILE A 325 -26.77 -12.01 -4.79
N THR A 326 -26.34 -12.33 -6.02
CA THR A 326 -26.56 -11.49 -7.22
C THR A 326 -28.02 -11.07 -7.39
N ARG A 327 -28.97 -11.99 -7.19
CA ARG A 327 -30.42 -11.71 -7.31
C ARG A 327 -30.96 -10.77 -6.24
N GLN A 328 -30.25 -10.62 -5.12
CA GLN A 328 -30.64 -9.75 -4.02
C GLN A 328 -30.18 -8.31 -4.29
N VAL A 329 -28.97 -8.13 -4.85
CA VAL A 329 -28.31 -6.82 -4.88
C VAL A 329 -28.17 -6.19 -6.27
N LYS A 330 -28.09 -6.98 -7.35
CA LYS A 330 -27.93 -6.45 -8.70
C LYS A 330 -29.30 -6.22 -9.33
N LYS A 331 -29.58 -5.03 -9.86
CA LYS A 331 -30.79 -4.81 -10.70
C LYS A 331 -30.68 -5.60 -12.00
N GLU A 332 -31.79 -6.12 -12.52
CA GLU A 332 -31.77 -7.05 -13.67
C GLU A 332 -31.20 -6.37 -14.92
N GLU A 333 -31.63 -5.14 -15.15
CA GLU A 333 -31.26 -4.28 -16.27
C GLU A 333 -29.79 -3.85 -16.23
N TRP A 334 -29.14 -3.86 -15.07
CA TRP A 334 -27.72 -3.52 -14.95
C TRP A 334 -26.84 -4.57 -15.62
N TRP A 335 -25.78 -4.13 -16.27
CA TRP A 335 -24.79 -5.04 -16.87
C TRP A 335 -23.88 -5.66 -15.83
N LEU A 336 -23.64 -4.97 -14.71
CA LEU A 336 -22.70 -5.40 -13.68
C LEU A 336 -23.02 -4.74 -12.34
N LEU A 337 -22.80 -5.48 -11.26
CA LEU A 337 -22.56 -4.94 -9.93
C LEU A 337 -21.37 -5.72 -9.35
N ALA A 338 -20.43 -5.00 -8.76
CA ALA A 338 -19.20 -5.50 -8.18
C ALA A 338 -18.89 -4.77 -6.86
N PRO A 339 -18.10 -5.36 -5.95
CA PRO A 339 -17.65 -4.64 -4.77
C PRO A 339 -16.80 -3.43 -5.16
N GLY A 340 -16.86 -2.37 -4.36
CA GLY A 340 -15.83 -1.33 -4.34
C GLY A 340 -14.66 -1.86 -3.51
N PRO A 341 -13.50 -2.16 -4.10
CA PRO A 341 -12.44 -2.90 -3.42
C PRO A 341 -11.83 -2.13 -2.26
N GLY A 342 -11.57 -2.85 -1.16
CA GLY A 342 -11.05 -2.27 0.09
C GLY A 342 -11.84 -2.78 1.29
N ARG A 343 -12.54 -1.87 1.97
CA ARG A 343 -13.36 -2.21 3.14
C ARG A 343 -14.77 -1.61 3.11
N GLY A 344 -15.66 -2.22 3.89
CA GLY A 344 -16.93 -1.63 4.33
C GLY A 344 -16.84 -1.04 5.74
N ILE A 345 -17.99 -0.61 6.26
CA ILE A 345 -18.15 -0.02 7.60
C ILE A 345 -19.38 -0.59 8.30
N THR A 346 -19.34 -0.55 9.63
CA THR A 346 -20.54 -0.62 10.47
C THR A 346 -20.88 0.79 10.90
N MET A 347 -22.11 1.24 10.63
CA MET A 347 -22.61 2.53 11.09
C MET A 347 -22.89 2.50 12.59
N GLU A 348 -22.98 3.67 13.22
CA GLU A 348 -23.30 3.81 14.64
C GLU A 348 -24.65 3.17 15.02
N ASP A 349 -25.62 3.14 14.10
CA ASP A 349 -26.92 2.49 14.31
C ASP A 349 -26.91 0.95 14.11
N GLY A 350 -25.75 0.38 13.77
CA GLY A 350 -25.56 -1.04 13.48
C GLY A 350 -25.86 -1.44 12.02
N THR A 351 -26.17 -0.49 11.13
CA THR A 351 -26.29 -0.77 9.70
C THR A 351 -24.93 -1.13 9.11
N LEU A 352 -24.83 -2.27 8.44
CA LEU A 352 -23.63 -2.69 7.70
C LEU A 352 -23.66 -2.06 6.31
N VAL A 353 -22.54 -1.49 5.85
CA VAL A 353 -22.46 -0.82 4.55
C VAL A 353 -21.20 -1.24 3.80
N PHE A 354 -21.39 -1.73 2.57
CA PHE A 354 -20.31 -1.92 1.60
C PHE A 354 -20.37 -0.86 0.50
N PRO A 355 -19.23 -0.28 0.09
CA PRO A 355 -19.16 0.44 -1.17
C PRO A 355 -19.23 -0.55 -2.34
N VAL A 356 -19.95 -0.19 -3.39
CA VAL A 356 -20.11 -1.02 -4.60
C VAL A 356 -20.05 -0.17 -5.87
N GLU A 357 -19.71 -0.80 -6.97
CA GLU A 357 -19.65 -0.19 -8.29
C GLU A 357 -20.32 -1.07 -9.33
N GLY A 358 -20.71 -0.49 -10.46
CA GLY A 358 -21.46 -1.25 -11.46
C GLY A 358 -21.49 -0.61 -12.83
N ARG A 359 -22.25 -1.25 -13.72
CA ARG A 359 -22.58 -0.75 -15.05
C ARG A 359 -24.10 -0.77 -15.19
N ASN A 360 -24.70 0.37 -15.50
CA ASN A 360 -26.14 0.48 -15.67
C ASN A 360 -26.58 -0.23 -16.97
N GLU A 361 -27.86 -0.11 -17.33
CA GLU A 361 -28.48 -0.68 -18.53
C GLU A 361 -27.86 -0.21 -19.85
N ASP A 362 -27.25 0.97 -19.87
CA ASP A 362 -26.51 1.52 -21.01
C ASP A 362 -25.03 1.14 -21.00
N GLY A 363 -24.60 0.37 -19.99
CA GLY A 363 -23.21 -0.01 -19.77
C GLY A 363 -22.34 1.10 -19.17
N LEU A 364 -22.93 2.23 -18.76
CA LEU A 364 -22.25 3.35 -18.10
C LEU A 364 -21.88 2.98 -16.67
N GLN A 365 -20.63 3.23 -16.30
CA GLN A 365 -20.14 2.90 -14.96
C GLN A 365 -20.65 3.86 -13.91
N PHE A 366 -20.90 3.35 -12.71
CA PHE A 366 -21.30 4.11 -11.56
C PHE A 366 -20.71 3.56 -10.27
N SER A 367 -20.77 4.38 -9.23
CA SER A 367 -20.48 3.99 -7.84
C SER A 367 -21.72 4.21 -6.97
N THR A 368 -21.91 3.36 -5.96
CA THR A 368 -22.97 3.51 -4.95
C THR A 368 -22.58 2.70 -3.69
N ILE A 369 -23.55 2.42 -2.82
CA ILE A 369 -23.40 1.58 -1.65
C ILE A 369 -24.45 0.45 -1.67
N MET A 370 -24.17 -0.61 -0.95
CA MET A 370 -25.17 -1.58 -0.50
C MET A 370 -25.13 -1.69 1.01
N TRP A 371 -26.26 -2.03 1.63
CA TRP A 371 -26.38 -2.02 3.08
C TRP A 371 -27.30 -3.12 3.60
N SER A 372 -27.12 -3.48 4.87
CA SER A 372 -27.94 -4.45 5.62
C SER A 372 -28.27 -3.92 7.00
N LYS A 373 -29.54 -4.08 7.42
CA LYS A 373 -30.04 -3.72 8.76
C LYS A 373 -30.34 -4.95 9.64
N ASP A 374 -30.12 -6.13 9.11
CA ASP A 374 -30.45 -7.41 9.73
C ASP A 374 -29.22 -8.32 9.81
N LYS A 375 -28.06 -7.71 10.11
CA LYS A 375 -26.80 -8.42 10.37
C LYS A 375 -26.32 -9.24 9.17
N GLY A 376 -26.45 -8.70 7.97
CA GLY A 376 -25.95 -9.30 6.73
C GLY A 376 -26.82 -10.42 6.15
N GLU A 377 -28.02 -10.66 6.70
CA GLU A 377 -28.96 -11.62 6.15
C GLU A 377 -29.58 -11.12 4.84
N ASN A 378 -30.04 -9.86 4.83
CA ASN A 378 -30.54 -9.19 3.63
C ASN A 378 -29.80 -7.90 3.31
N TRP A 379 -29.54 -7.72 2.01
CA TRP A 379 -28.83 -6.57 1.48
C TRP A 379 -29.71 -5.78 0.51
N THR A 380 -29.60 -4.46 0.55
CA THR A 380 -30.26 -3.53 -0.36
C THR A 380 -29.20 -2.66 -1.04
N VAL A 381 -29.32 -2.43 -2.35
CA VAL A 381 -28.44 -1.54 -3.10
C VAL A 381 -29.06 -0.14 -3.24
N GLY A 382 -28.24 0.90 -3.12
CA GLY A 382 -28.64 2.29 -3.37
C GLY A 382 -28.76 2.63 -4.85
N GLU A 383 -29.25 3.83 -5.14
CA GLU A 383 -29.17 4.42 -6.47
C GLU A 383 -27.74 4.88 -6.78
N PRO A 384 -27.33 4.92 -8.07
CA PRO A 384 -26.05 5.46 -8.48
C PRO A 384 -25.78 6.86 -7.90
N ALA A 385 -24.65 7.03 -7.21
CA ALA A 385 -24.23 8.33 -6.67
C ALA A 385 -23.74 9.26 -7.78
N TYR A 386 -22.92 8.71 -8.67
CA TYR A 386 -22.40 9.36 -9.87
C TYR A 386 -22.16 8.34 -10.97
N TYR A 387 -22.13 8.85 -12.20
CA TYR A 387 -21.70 8.10 -13.38
C TYR A 387 -20.28 8.49 -13.80
N ASN A 388 -19.66 7.62 -14.62
CA ASN A 388 -18.24 7.69 -14.99
C ASN A 388 -17.27 7.59 -13.80
N THR A 389 -17.78 7.05 -12.69
CA THR A 389 -17.04 6.67 -11.52
C THR A 389 -17.04 5.14 -11.37
N ASN A 390 -16.12 4.62 -10.57
CA ASN A 390 -15.99 3.19 -10.35
C ASN A 390 -15.52 2.93 -8.89
N GLU A 391 -14.41 2.24 -8.63
CA GLU A 391 -13.83 1.97 -7.29
C GLU A 391 -14.05 3.10 -6.26
N CYS A 392 -14.68 2.75 -5.14
CA CYS A 392 -15.10 3.71 -4.13
C CYS A 392 -14.95 3.16 -2.70
N GLN A 393 -14.92 4.09 -1.73
CA GLN A 393 -14.91 3.79 -0.30
C GLN A 393 -15.88 4.73 0.42
N VAL A 394 -16.45 4.24 1.53
CA VAL A 394 -17.51 4.92 2.28
C VAL A 394 -17.11 5.13 3.73
N VAL A 395 -17.51 6.26 4.31
CA VAL A 395 -17.42 6.56 5.76
C VAL A 395 -18.71 7.21 6.24
N GLU A 396 -19.01 7.07 7.53
CA GLU A 396 -20.08 7.80 8.20
C GLU A 396 -19.53 9.13 8.77
N LEU A 397 -20.18 10.24 8.46
CA LEU A 397 -19.83 11.59 8.92
C LEU A 397 -20.43 11.89 10.30
N SER A 398 -20.07 13.04 10.89
CA SER A 398 -20.54 13.43 12.24
C SER A 398 -22.06 13.63 12.32
N ASP A 399 -22.72 13.88 11.19
CA ASP A 399 -24.17 14.05 11.10
C ASP A 399 -24.91 12.75 10.72
N HIS A 400 -24.22 11.61 10.80
CA HIS A 400 -24.68 10.26 10.42
C HIS A 400 -25.02 10.10 8.93
N SER A 401 -24.68 11.07 8.09
CA SER A 401 -24.71 10.89 6.65
C SER A 401 -23.51 10.05 6.18
N LEU A 402 -23.66 9.36 5.05
CA LEU A 402 -22.60 8.57 4.45
C LEU A 402 -21.91 9.38 3.35
N MET A 403 -20.59 9.55 3.45
CA MET A 403 -19.75 10.08 2.39
C MET A 403 -19.20 8.94 1.54
N LEU A 404 -19.41 9.01 0.23
CA LEU A 404 -18.82 8.11 -0.76
C LEU A 404 -17.72 8.85 -1.55
N ASN A 405 -16.50 8.33 -1.49
CA ASN A 405 -15.34 8.85 -2.23
C ASN A 405 -14.99 7.90 -3.37
N MET A 406 -15.07 8.41 -4.61
CA MET A 406 -15.14 7.61 -5.82
C MET A 406 -14.00 7.95 -6.77
N ARG A 407 -13.43 6.91 -7.38
CA ARG A 407 -12.48 7.04 -8.48
C ARG A 407 -13.19 7.63 -9.68
N GLU A 408 -12.66 8.74 -10.18
CA GLU A 408 -13.18 9.43 -11.35
C GLU A 408 -12.35 9.02 -12.58
N ARG A 409 -12.97 8.28 -13.49
CA ARG A 409 -12.24 7.68 -14.61
C ARG A 409 -11.72 8.70 -15.62
N SER A 410 -12.40 9.84 -15.76
CA SER A 410 -11.96 10.91 -16.65
C SER A 410 -10.66 11.58 -16.20
N ASN A 411 -10.14 11.25 -15.01
CA ASN A 411 -8.88 11.81 -14.52
C ASN A 411 -7.63 11.28 -15.25
N ARG A 412 -7.73 10.19 -16.03
CA ARG A 412 -6.59 9.67 -16.79
C ARG A 412 -6.07 10.72 -17.78
N GLY A 413 -4.86 11.24 -17.53
CA GLY A 413 -4.24 12.28 -18.34
C GLY A 413 -4.80 13.70 -18.11
N ARG A 414 -5.67 13.88 -17.11
CA ARG A 414 -6.30 15.17 -16.79
C ARG A 414 -5.49 15.91 -15.73
N GLN A 415 -5.07 17.13 -16.05
CA GLN A 415 -4.35 18.00 -15.11
C GLN A 415 -5.26 18.98 -14.39
N GLU A 416 -6.08 19.73 -15.14
CA GLU A 416 -7.00 20.73 -14.61
C GLU A 416 -8.35 20.10 -14.21
N GLY A 417 -8.85 20.46 -13.03
CA GLY A 417 -10.06 19.86 -12.46
C GLY A 417 -9.93 18.36 -12.14
N ASN A 418 -8.70 17.88 -11.92
CA ASN A 418 -8.43 16.53 -11.44
C ASN A 418 -8.83 16.41 -9.97
N GLY A 419 -9.57 15.36 -9.65
CA GLY A 419 -9.77 14.93 -8.28
C GLY A 419 -10.85 13.86 -8.14
N ARG A 420 -10.88 13.22 -6.98
CA ARG A 420 -11.91 12.24 -6.57
C ARG A 420 -13.32 12.84 -6.72
N ALA A 421 -14.27 12.08 -7.22
CA ALA A 421 -15.68 12.45 -7.12
C ALA A 421 -16.19 12.12 -5.70
N ILE A 422 -16.92 13.04 -5.07
CA ILE A 422 -17.35 12.87 -3.68
C ILE A 422 -18.83 13.26 -3.56
N ALA A 423 -19.62 12.36 -2.98
CA ALA A 423 -21.04 12.58 -2.74
C ALA A 423 -21.43 12.14 -1.33
N VAL A 424 -22.52 12.72 -0.81
CA VAL A 424 -23.06 12.43 0.52
C VAL A 424 -24.52 12.01 0.41
N THR A 425 -24.95 11.05 1.22
CA THR A 425 -26.34 10.61 1.34
C THR A 425 -26.77 10.53 2.80
N ALA A 426 -27.98 11.00 3.10
CA ALA A 426 -28.60 10.89 4.43
C ALA A 426 -29.72 9.83 4.47
N ASP A 427 -29.93 9.10 3.37
CA ASP A 427 -31.06 8.18 3.19
C ASP A 427 -30.64 6.81 2.65
N LEU A 428 -29.39 6.40 2.96
CA LEU A 428 -28.77 5.14 2.56
C LEU A 428 -28.75 4.95 1.04
N GLY A 429 -28.41 6.02 0.32
CA GLY A 429 -28.14 6.01 -1.11
C GLY A 429 -29.38 6.11 -1.99
N LYS A 430 -30.54 6.52 -1.46
CA LYS A 430 -31.72 6.80 -2.32
C LYS A 430 -31.52 8.12 -3.06
N THR A 431 -30.94 9.11 -2.40
CA THR A 431 -30.54 10.39 -2.99
C THR A 431 -29.12 10.75 -2.58
N TRP A 432 -28.43 11.48 -3.47
CA TRP A 432 -27.04 11.89 -3.29
C TRP A 432 -26.88 13.38 -3.54
N THR A 433 -26.05 14.03 -2.73
CA THR A 433 -25.66 15.44 -2.89
C THR A 433 -24.16 15.52 -3.14
N GLU A 434 -23.74 16.32 -4.12
CA GLU A 434 -22.31 16.54 -4.37
C GLU A 434 -21.65 17.23 -3.17
N HIS A 435 -20.52 16.68 -2.72
CA HIS A 435 -19.74 17.31 -1.65
C HIS A 435 -18.93 18.50 -2.21
N PRO A 436 -18.80 19.64 -1.49
CA PRO A 436 -18.08 20.82 -1.98
C PRO A 436 -16.62 20.57 -2.39
N THR A 437 -15.99 19.51 -1.89
CA THR A 437 -14.60 19.12 -2.23
C THR A 437 -14.47 18.12 -3.38
N SER A 438 -15.59 17.70 -3.97
CA SER A 438 -15.63 16.86 -5.17
C SER A 438 -14.84 17.48 -6.33
N ARG A 439 -14.06 16.62 -7.01
CA ARG A 439 -13.23 16.92 -8.20
C ARG A 439 -12.22 18.06 -8.00
N ARG A 440 -11.77 18.29 -6.76
CA ARG A 440 -10.78 19.35 -6.45
C ARG A 440 -9.78 19.00 -5.35
N ALA A 441 -10.25 18.57 -4.17
CA ALA A 441 -9.38 18.55 -2.98
C ALA A 441 -8.38 17.39 -2.97
N LEU A 442 -8.79 16.26 -3.56
CA LEU A 442 -8.04 15.01 -3.52
C LEU A 442 -7.69 14.60 -4.95
N ILE A 443 -6.48 14.92 -5.41
CA ILE A 443 -6.00 14.54 -6.75
C ILE A 443 -5.79 13.02 -6.86
N GLU A 444 -5.83 12.49 -8.08
CA GLU A 444 -5.57 11.07 -8.35
C GLU A 444 -5.13 10.79 -9.81
N PRO A 445 -4.47 9.64 -10.06
CA PRO A 445 -4.15 9.18 -11.41
C PRO A 445 -5.24 8.23 -11.96
N ALA A 446 -6.48 8.40 -11.52
CA ALA A 446 -7.59 7.43 -11.68
C ALA A 446 -7.24 6.04 -11.13
N CYS A 447 -7.13 5.93 -9.80
CA CYS A 447 -6.76 4.72 -9.04
C CYS A 447 -7.73 4.52 -7.88
N GLN A 448 -7.79 3.34 -7.26
CA GLN A 448 -8.46 3.17 -5.97
C GLN A 448 -7.84 4.11 -4.92
N ALA A 449 -8.63 4.50 -3.93
CA ALA A 449 -8.16 5.21 -2.75
C ALA A 449 -8.89 4.70 -1.50
N SER A 450 -8.20 4.69 -0.36
CA SER A 450 -8.79 4.40 0.94
C SER A 450 -9.34 5.67 1.58
N LEU A 451 -10.49 5.56 2.24
CA LEU A 451 -11.05 6.58 3.13
C LEU A 451 -11.45 5.89 4.44
N LEU A 452 -11.04 6.44 5.57
CA LEU A 452 -11.28 5.89 6.90
C LEU A 452 -11.69 7.04 7.84
N ARG A 453 -12.75 6.84 8.62
CA ARG A 453 -12.99 7.63 9.83
C ARG A 453 -12.28 6.97 11.01
N HIS A 454 -11.60 7.78 11.82
CA HIS A 454 -10.95 7.32 13.04
C HIS A 454 -11.37 8.21 14.20
N ASP A 455 -12.08 7.62 15.15
CA ASP A 455 -12.49 8.24 16.40
C ASP A 455 -11.46 7.92 17.50
N TYR A 456 -11.12 8.90 18.32
CA TYR A 456 -10.10 8.82 19.39
C TYR A 456 -10.42 9.81 20.51
N ILE A 457 -9.79 9.62 21.67
CA ILE A 457 -9.94 10.55 22.81
C ILE A 457 -8.71 11.45 22.89
N GLU A 458 -8.94 12.76 22.96
CA GLU A 458 -7.91 13.76 23.24
C GLU A 458 -8.36 14.65 24.40
N ASP A 459 -7.54 14.77 25.44
CA ASP A 459 -7.83 15.54 26.65
C ASP A 459 -9.19 15.21 27.31
N GLY A 460 -9.66 13.97 27.15
CA GLY A 460 -10.92 13.47 27.70
C GLY A 460 -12.16 13.79 26.85
N GLU A 461 -11.98 14.39 25.66
CA GLU A 461 -13.04 14.65 24.69
C GLU A 461 -12.96 13.68 23.51
N GLU A 462 -14.11 13.21 23.04
CA GLU A 462 -14.21 12.45 21.80
C GLU A 462 -13.88 13.37 20.61
N ARG A 463 -12.95 12.91 19.78
CA ARG A 463 -12.50 13.56 18.56
C ARG A 463 -12.55 12.55 17.43
N HIS A 464 -12.62 13.04 16.21
CA HIS A 464 -12.49 12.20 15.03
C HIS A 464 -11.71 12.91 13.94
N VAL A 465 -11.17 12.11 13.02
CA VAL A 465 -10.55 12.57 11.78
C VAL A 465 -10.99 11.69 10.63
N LEU A 466 -11.00 12.26 9.42
CA LEU A 466 -10.99 11.47 8.19
C LEU A 466 -9.55 11.33 7.69
N LEU A 467 -9.19 10.10 7.36
CA LEU A 467 -7.91 9.72 6.80
C LEU A 467 -8.13 9.25 5.37
N PHE A 468 -7.37 9.80 4.42
CA PHE A 468 -7.41 9.42 3.01
C PHE A 468 -6.05 8.94 2.55
N ALA A 469 -5.99 7.82 1.82
CA ALA A 469 -4.75 7.30 1.24
C ALA A 469 -4.90 6.98 -0.24
N ASN A 470 -3.99 7.50 -1.06
CA ASN A 470 -3.87 7.16 -2.47
C ASN A 470 -2.47 7.49 -3.02
N PRO A 471 -2.19 7.17 -4.30
CA PRO A 471 -1.08 7.78 -5.01
C PRO A 471 -1.35 9.29 -5.18
N ASN A 472 -0.58 10.13 -4.48
CA ASN A 472 -0.75 11.59 -4.52
C ASN A 472 -0.09 12.17 -5.77
N SER A 473 -0.72 11.91 -6.91
CA SER A 473 -0.22 12.19 -8.25
C SER A 473 -1.39 12.28 -9.21
N LYS A 474 -1.28 13.12 -10.24
CA LYS A 474 -2.30 13.20 -11.32
C LYS A 474 -2.05 12.21 -12.45
N GLU A 475 -0.87 11.59 -12.48
CA GLU A 475 -0.40 10.86 -13.67
C GLU A 475 0.00 9.42 -13.38
N ARG A 476 0.66 9.19 -12.24
CA ARG A 476 1.35 7.93 -11.96
C ARG A 476 0.88 7.36 -10.64
N ARG A 477 0.91 6.03 -10.53
CA ARG A 477 0.67 5.32 -9.27
C ARG A 477 1.95 5.27 -8.44
N ASN A 478 2.32 6.43 -7.91
CA ASN A 478 3.46 6.65 -7.04
C ASN A 478 3.10 7.66 -5.94
N ASN A 479 3.99 7.87 -4.99
CA ASN A 479 3.79 8.80 -3.87
C ASN A 479 2.57 8.41 -3.01
N ILE A 480 2.51 7.15 -2.54
CA ILE A 480 1.46 6.72 -1.62
C ILE A 480 1.52 7.61 -0.37
N THR A 481 0.44 8.35 -0.12
CA THR A 481 0.40 9.42 0.88
C THR A 481 -0.88 9.33 1.69
N ILE A 482 -0.78 9.45 3.01
CA ILE A 482 -1.94 9.66 3.89
C ILE A 482 -2.17 11.16 4.05
N LYS A 483 -3.43 11.58 3.97
CA LYS A 483 -3.90 12.95 4.22
C LYS A 483 -4.93 12.93 5.35
N VAL A 484 -4.98 13.99 6.13
CA VAL A 484 -5.90 14.13 7.29
C VAL A 484 -6.86 15.29 7.04
N SER A 485 -8.13 15.08 7.40
CA SER A 485 -9.15 16.12 7.53
C SER A 485 -9.73 16.07 8.95
N PHE A 486 -9.94 17.26 9.52
CA PHE A 486 -10.48 17.46 10.86
C PHE A 486 -11.93 17.99 10.84
N ASP A 487 -12.52 18.08 9.65
CA ASP A 487 -13.76 18.82 9.37
C ASP A 487 -14.65 18.07 8.37
N ASP A 488 -14.76 16.75 8.54
CA ASP A 488 -15.58 15.86 7.69
C ASP A 488 -15.29 16.00 6.18
N GLY A 489 -14.01 16.17 5.84
CA GLY A 489 -13.53 16.19 4.45
C GLY A 489 -13.69 17.52 3.75
N GLN A 490 -14.01 18.61 4.46
CA GLN A 490 -14.09 19.97 3.90
C GLN A 490 -12.71 20.55 3.58
N THR A 491 -11.69 20.25 4.39
CA THR A 491 -10.29 20.65 4.12
C THR A 491 -9.30 19.51 4.36
N TRP A 492 -8.18 19.55 3.64
CA TRP A 492 -7.10 18.56 3.70
C TRP A 492 -5.73 19.27 3.73
N PRO A 493 -5.35 19.90 4.86
CA PRO A 493 -4.16 20.77 4.89
C PRO A 493 -2.86 20.02 4.59
N GLU A 494 -2.00 20.61 3.75
CA GLU A 494 -0.78 19.95 3.25
C GLU A 494 0.24 19.62 4.36
N GLU A 495 0.23 20.38 5.47
CA GLU A 495 1.11 20.09 6.61
C GLU A 495 0.81 18.76 7.31
N TYR A 496 -0.36 18.16 7.07
CA TYR A 496 -0.75 16.85 7.59
C TYR A 496 -0.68 15.73 6.53
N TRP A 497 0.04 15.97 5.43
CA TRP A 497 0.27 14.95 4.41
C TRP A 497 1.53 14.14 4.74
N THR A 498 1.38 12.83 4.88
CA THR A 498 2.50 11.92 5.18
C THR A 498 2.78 11.03 3.98
N LEU A 499 3.88 11.29 3.28
CA LEU A 499 4.40 10.41 2.23
C LEU A 499 4.95 9.12 2.84
N LEU A 500 4.45 7.98 2.38
CA LEU A 500 4.85 6.64 2.85
C LEU A 500 5.80 5.94 1.88
N ASP A 501 5.55 6.11 0.58
CA ASP A 501 6.30 5.44 -0.49
C ASP A 501 6.35 6.33 -1.73
N GLU A 502 7.52 6.89 -2.04
CA GLU A 502 7.73 7.70 -3.25
C GLU A 502 7.76 6.86 -4.54
N GLY A 503 7.98 5.55 -4.41
CA GLY A 503 8.20 4.66 -5.53
C GLY A 503 6.91 4.35 -6.28
N ARG A 504 7.05 3.64 -7.40
CA ARG A 504 5.92 3.21 -8.22
C ARG A 504 5.46 1.83 -7.78
N GLY A 505 4.15 1.66 -7.61
CA GLY A 505 3.48 0.39 -7.37
C GLY A 505 2.21 0.27 -8.20
N ALA A 506 1.36 -0.71 -7.85
CA ALA A 506 0.04 -0.85 -8.45
C ALA A 506 -1.00 0.11 -7.84
N GLY A 507 -0.70 0.68 -6.66
CA GLY A 507 -1.28 1.93 -6.16
C GLY A 507 -2.52 1.83 -5.26
N TYR A 508 -3.11 0.65 -5.09
CA TYR A 508 -4.31 0.50 -4.25
C TYR A 508 -3.89 0.48 -2.78
N SER A 509 -4.80 0.90 -1.89
CA SER A 509 -4.54 0.93 -0.45
C SER A 509 -5.82 0.72 0.35
N CYS A 510 -5.70 0.22 1.57
CA CYS A 510 -6.80 0.13 2.52
C CYS A 510 -6.29 0.39 3.94
N MET A 511 -6.99 1.23 4.70
CA MET A 511 -6.65 1.59 6.07
C MET A 511 -7.62 1.01 7.09
N THR A 512 -7.13 0.81 8.31
CA THR A 512 -7.94 0.49 9.50
C THR A 512 -7.37 1.13 10.75
N SER A 513 -8.20 1.25 11.79
CA SER A 513 -7.77 1.56 13.15
C SER A 513 -7.24 0.27 13.78
N ILE A 514 -5.94 0.12 13.99
CA ILE A 514 -5.40 -1.05 14.73
C ILE A 514 -5.84 -0.95 16.19
N ASP A 515 -5.70 0.26 16.73
CA ASP A 515 -6.18 0.69 18.04
C ASP A 515 -6.44 2.22 17.98
N GLU A 516 -6.84 2.81 19.10
CA GLU A 516 -7.11 4.25 19.25
C GLU A 516 -5.92 5.17 18.91
N HIS A 517 -4.70 4.63 18.88
CA HIS A 517 -3.48 5.42 18.73
C HIS A 517 -2.64 5.00 17.52
N THR A 518 -3.12 4.05 16.72
CA THR A 518 -2.34 3.45 15.65
C THR A 518 -3.22 3.13 14.45
N ILE A 519 -2.85 3.69 13.30
CA ILE A 519 -3.46 3.42 12.01
C ILE A 519 -2.67 2.34 11.29
N GLY A 520 -3.36 1.33 10.77
CA GLY A 520 -2.80 0.33 9.87
C GLY A 520 -3.11 0.70 8.43
N ILE A 521 -2.13 0.55 7.54
CA ILE A 521 -2.32 0.68 6.09
C ILE A 521 -1.74 -0.53 5.37
N PHE A 522 -2.53 -1.12 4.49
CA PHE A 522 -2.16 -2.24 3.63
C PHE A 522 -2.29 -1.80 2.18
N TYR A 523 -1.20 -1.83 1.41
CA TYR A 523 -1.16 -1.18 0.09
C TYR A 523 -0.15 -1.78 -0.87
N GLU A 524 -0.38 -1.54 -2.15
CA GLU A 524 0.48 -1.99 -3.25
C GLU A 524 1.55 -0.94 -3.54
N GLY A 525 2.63 -1.03 -2.78
CA GLY A 525 3.77 -0.11 -2.85
C GLY A 525 4.81 -0.49 -3.89
N SER A 526 5.98 0.13 -3.76
CA SER A 526 7.13 -0.12 -4.63
C SER A 526 8.04 -1.26 -4.16
N GLN A 527 7.81 -1.77 -2.94
CA GLN A 527 8.75 -2.66 -2.27
C GLN A 527 8.27 -4.11 -2.18
N ALA A 528 6.99 -4.39 -2.36
CA ALA A 528 6.41 -5.73 -2.42
C ALA A 528 5.12 -5.67 -3.27
N ASP A 529 4.50 -6.81 -3.59
CA ASP A 529 3.18 -6.83 -4.23
C ASP A 529 2.17 -6.08 -3.37
N ILE A 530 2.13 -6.43 -2.07
CA ILE A 530 1.37 -5.71 -1.06
C ILE A 530 2.16 -5.67 0.25
N GLN A 531 2.22 -4.50 0.87
CA GLN A 531 2.96 -4.23 2.10
C GLN A 531 2.08 -3.60 3.17
N PHE A 532 2.42 -3.85 4.43
CA PHE A 532 1.71 -3.33 5.60
C PHE A 532 2.59 -2.36 6.41
N GLN A 533 2.00 -1.28 6.92
CA GLN A 533 2.62 -0.40 7.90
C GLN A 533 1.63 -0.06 9.03
N ALA A 534 2.15 -0.04 10.26
CA ALA A 534 1.47 0.53 11.40
C ALA A 534 2.06 1.93 11.68
N ILE A 535 1.21 2.93 11.85
CA ILE A 535 1.60 4.35 11.98
C ILE A 535 0.93 4.92 13.22
N PRO A 536 1.70 5.44 14.20
CA PRO A 536 1.10 6.10 15.35
C PRO A 536 0.29 7.32 14.90
N LEU A 537 -0.96 7.42 15.35
CA LEU A 537 -1.89 8.52 15.01
C LEU A 537 -1.25 9.89 15.27
N LYS A 538 -0.56 10.02 16.42
CA LYS A 538 0.17 11.25 16.78
C LYS A 538 1.18 11.71 15.72
N GLU A 539 1.70 10.83 14.87
CA GLU A 539 2.62 11.22 13.80
C GLU A 539 1.88 11.80 12.58
N LEU A 540 0.60 11.44 12.39
CA LEU A 540 -0.26 11.98 11.35
C LEU A 540 -0.89 13.31 11.78
N LEU A 541 -1.10 13.51 13.09
CA LEU A 541 -1.72 14.72 13.65
C LEU A 541 -0.71 15.80 14.08
N LYS A 542 0.60 15.54 13.99
CA LYS A 542 1.64 16.48 14.40
C LYS A 542 2.19 17.27 13.22
N LYS A 543 2.51 18.54 13.51
CA LYS A 543 3.24 19.46 12.64
C LYS A 543 4.74 19.23 12.70
#